data_AF-A0A7J4IPS7-F1
#
_entry.id   AF-A0A7J4IPS7-F1
#
_cell.length_a   1.000
_cell.length_b   1.000
_cell.length_c   1.000
_cell.angle_alpha   90.00
_cell.angle_beta   90.00
_cell.angle_gamma   90.00
#
_symmetry.space_group_name_H-M   'P 1'
#
loop_
_entity.id
_entity.type
_entity.pdbx_description
1 polymer ?
#
loop_
_entity_poly.entity_id
_entity_poly.type
_entity_poly.pdbx_seq_one_letter_code
_entity_poly.pdbx_strand_id
1 'polypeptide(L)'
;MIIDAKDLILGRLASVAAKHALEGEDVSIVNCESAVITGKRGTTIAKAHMRRNVIGHHIKGPFYSREPEAFVKKSVQGMIPKRTARGMAALKRIRCYIGTPAQFRDQKTVSVEHANISHSGAGEYVTVAQICRLQGSTRLK
;
A
#
# COMPACT_ATOMS: atom_id res chain seq x y z
N MET A 1 -13.11 -3.64 9.21
CA MET A 1 -13.27 -3.60 7.75
C MET A 1 -12.13 -4.35 7.06
N ILE A 2 -12.45 -5.15 6.04
CA ILE A 2 -11.46 -5.85 5.21
C ILE A 2 -11.54 -5.28 3.80
N ILE A 3 -10.42 -4.79 3.26
CA ILE A 3 -10.35 -4.20 1.92
C ILE A 3 -9.51 -5.10 1.02
N ASP A 4 -10.07 -5.50 -0.12
CA ASP A 4 -9.28 -6.16 -1.17
C ASP A 4 -8.57 -5.11 -2.03
N ALA A 5 -7.24 -5.15 -2.07
CA ALA A 5 -6.43 -4.18 -2.81
C ALA A 5 -6.31 -4.50 -4.32
N LYS A 6 -6.89 -5.61 -4.79
CA LYS A 6 -6.83 -6.02 -6.20
C LYS A 6 -7.39 -4.95 -7.13
N ASP A 7 -6.59 -4.55 -8.12
CA ASP A 7 -6.93 -3.54 -9.14
C ASP A 7 -7.30 -2.16 -8.57
N LEU A 8 -6.98 -1.90 -7.30
CA LEU A 8 -7.19 -0.62 -6.65
C LEU A 8 -5.94 0.27 -6.74
N ILE A 9 -6.17 1.55 -7.00
CA ILE A 9 -5.13 2.57 -7.00
C ILE A 9 -4.66 2.81 -5.56
N LEU A 10 -3.38 2.54 -5.32
CA LEU A 10 -2.74 2.57 -4.00
C LEU A 10 -3.03 3.86 -3.23
N GLY A 11 -2.95 5.01 -3.89
CA GLY A 11 -3.19 6.31 -3.26
C GLY A 11 -4.64 6.50 -2.82
N ARG A 12 -5.61 6.11 -3.66
CA ARG A 12 -7.04 6.26 -3.36
C ARG A 12 -7.45 5.30 -2.25
N LEU A 13 -7.02 4.04 -2.37
CA LEU A 13 -7.15 3.01 -1.33
C LEU A 13 -6.60 3.51 0.03
N ALA A 14 -5.39 4.07 0.02
CA ALA A 14 -4.74 4.51 1.25
C ALA A 14 -5.50 5.65 1.95
N SER A 15 -6.11 6.55 1.19
CA SER A 15 -6.87 7.67 1.74
C SER A 15 -8.13 7.19 2.47
N VAL A 16 -8.86 6.25 1.86
CA VAL A 16 -10.04 5.63 2.46
C VAL A 16 -9.65 4.86 3.72
N ALA A 17 -8.65 3.99 3.63
CA ALA A 17 -8.17 3.21 4.77
C ALA A 17 -7.72 4.09 5.95
N ALA A 18 -7.01 5.19 5.66
CA ALA A 18 -6.56 6.14 6.68
C ALA A 18 -7.73 6.84 7.38
N LYS A 19 -8.77 7.23 6.63
CA LYS A 19 -9.97 7.86 7.19
C LYS A 19 -10.68 6.95 8.18
N HIS A 20 -11.01 5.72 7.79
CA HIS A 20 -11.69 4.76 8.66
C HIS A 20 -10.85 4.40 9.90
N ALA A 21 -9.53 4.28 9.74
CA ALA A 21 -8.64 4.03 10.88
C ALA A 21 -8.61 5.19 11.89
N LEU A 22 -8.76 6.44 11.42
CA LEU A 22 -8.87 7.65 12.25
C LEU A 22 -10.24 7.80 12.93
N GLU A 23 -11.30 7.24 12.32
CA GLU A 23 -12.64 7.11 12.90
C GLU A 23 -12.70 6.01 13.97
N GLY A 24 -11.70 5.12 14.01
CA GLY A 24 -11.51 4.13 15.07
C GLY A 24 -11.76 2.69 14.64
N GLU A 25 -12.03 2.46 13.36
CA GLU A 25 -12.24 1.13 12.81
C GLU A 25 -10.93 0.36 12.59
N ASP A 26 -10.96 -0.96 12.79
CA ASP A 26 -9.86 -1.85 12.40
C ASP A 26 -9.90 -2.12 10.89
N VAL A 27 -8.81 -1.82 10.19
CA VAL A 27 -8.73 -1.93 8.73
C VAL A 27 -7.67 -2.96 8.34
N SER A 28 -8.11 -4.05 7.72
CA SER A 28 -7.23 -5.08 7.16
C SER A 28 -7.22 -5.00 5.64
N ILE A 29 -6.07 -4.72 5.04
CA ILE A 29 -5.89 -4.67 3.58
C ILE A 29 -5.28 -5.99 3.13
N VAL A 30 -5.96 -6.72 2.24
CA VAL A 30 -5.50 -8.00 1.67
C VAL A 30 -5.06 -7.83 0.22
N ASN A 31 -4.32 -8.80 -0.32
CA ASN A 31 -3.80 -8.80 -1.69
C ASN A 31 -2.97 -7.54 -2.02
N CYS A 32 -2.16 -7.06 -1.06
CA CYS A 32 -1.38 -5.82 -1.21
C CYS A 32 -0.45 -5.81 -2.43
N GLU A 33 -0.02 -6.97 -2.91
CA GLU A 33 0.79 -7.15 -4.11
C GLU A 33 0.06 -6.76 -5.41
N SER A 34 -1.27 -6.88 -5.41
CA SER A 34 -2.14 -6.60 -6.57
C SER A 34 -2.58 -5.14 -6.63
N ALA A 35 -2.21 -4.32 -5.66
CA ALA A 35 -2.45 -2.88 -5.69
C ALA A 35 -1.72 -2.23 -6.85
N VAL A 36 -2.31 -1.16 -7.39
CA VAL A 36 -1.88 -0.53 -8.64
C VAL A 36 -1.40 0.90 -8.43
N ILE A 37 -0.37 1.29 -9.17
CA ILE A 37 0.11 2.66 -9.28
C ILE A 37 0.01 3.07 -10.75
N THR A 38 -0.81 4.09 -11.02
CA THR A 38 -0.97 4.64 -12.37
C THR A 38 0.25 5.43 -12.81
N GLY A 39 0.61 5.34 -14.08
CA GLY A 39 1.71 6.07 -14.70
C GLY A 39 2.62 5.18 -15.53
N LYS A 40 3.42 5.81 -16.41
CA LYS A 40 4.32 5.10 -17.32
C LYS A 40 5.27 4.18 -16.55
N ARG A 41 5.42 2.95 -17.02
CA ARG A 41 6.17 1.90 -16.29
C ARG A 41 7.59 2.33 -15.94
N GLY A 42 8.34 2.85 -16.91
CA GLY A 42 9.73 3.26 -16.73
C GLY A 42 9.90 4.38 -15.69
N THR A 43 9.04 5.40 -15.73
CA THR A 43 9.14 6.56 -14.82
C THR A 43 8.72 6.21 -13.41
N THR A 44 7.68 5.39 -13.24
CA THR A 44 7.19 4.95 -11.93
C THR A 44 8.24 4.09 -11.22
N ILE A 45 8.86 3.14 -11.94
CA ILE A 45 9.94 2.29 -11.41
C ILE A 45 11.18 3.14 -11.09
N ALA A 46 11.58 4.02 -12.01
CA ALA A 46 12.73 4.90 -11.79
C ALA A 46 12.54 5.79 -10.55
N LYS A 47 11.34 6.35 -10.34
CA LYS A 47 11.02 7.12 -9.13
C LYS A 47 11.12 6.28 -7.86
N ALA A 48 10.62 5.04 -7.88
CA ALA A 48 10.73 4.14 -6.74
C ALA A 48 12.20 3.81 -6.41
N HIS A 49 13.01 3.57 -7.44
CA HIS A 49 14.44 3.28 -7.31
C HIS A 49 15.24 4.52 -6.84
N MET A 50 15.00 5.68 -7.42
CA MET A 50 15.62 6.95 -7.00
C MET A 50 15.33 7.26 -5.55
N ARG A 51 14.06 7.12 -5.12
CA ARG A 51 13.67 7.34 -3.72
C ARG A 51 14.48 6.46 -2.77
N ARG A 52 14.66 5.18 -3.11
CA ARG A 52 15.48 4.25 -2.33
C ARG A 52 16.95 4.66 -2.27
N ASN A 53 17.50 5.09 -3.39
CA ASN A 53 18.91 5.45 -3.51
C ASN A 53 19.21 6.89 -3.12
N VAL A 54 18.27 7.60 -2.49
CA VAL A 54 18.56 8.89 -1.86
C VAL A 54 19.63 8.65 -0.81
N ILE A 55 20.81 9.20 -1.09
CA ILE A 55 22.02 8.99 -0.30
C ILE A 55 21.84 9.67 1.05
N GLY A 56 21.99 8.88 2.11
CA GLY A 56 22.01 9.33 3.50
C GLY A 56 22.71 8.28 4.36
N HIS A 57 22.74 8.51 5.67
CA HIS A 57 23.34 7.54 6.59
C HIS A 57 22.52 6.25 6.62
N HIS A 58 23.13 5.10 6.33
CA HIS A 58 22.46 3.79 6.25
C HIS A 58 21.53 3.45 7.46
N ILE A 59 21.88 3.89 8.68
CA ILE A 59 21.08 3.66 9.90
C ILE A 59 19.99 4.73 10.14
N LYS A 60 20.19 5.97 9.68
CA LYS A 60 19.32 7.11 10.02
C LYS A 60 18.56 7.66 8.82
N GLY A 61 18.82 7.10 7.64
CA GLY A 61 18.26 7.53 6.37
C GLY A 61 16.82 7.03 6.17
N PRO A 62 16.21 7.43 5.05
CA PRO A 62 14.88 6.96 4.70
C PRO A 62 14.90 5.46 4.40
N PHE A 63 14.22 4.67 5.24
CA PHE A 63 14.09 3.22 5.04
C PHE A 63 12.99 2.89 4.04
N TYR A 64 13.31 2.27 2.91
CA TYR A 64 12.31 1.82 1.94
C TYR A 64 12.14 0.31 2.03
N SER A 65 10.95 -0.13 2.43
CA SER A 65 10.62 -1.54 2.51
C SER A 65 10.47 -2.15 1.12
N ARG A 66 11.03 -3.34 0.95
CA ARG A 66 10.94 -4.14 -0.30
C ARG A 66 9.69 -5.01 -0.33
N GLU A 67 9.07 -5.25 0.82
CA GLU A 67 7.89 -6.11 0.94
C GLU A 67 6.62 -5.32 0.59
N PRO A 68 5.70 -5.89 -0.22
CA PRO A 68 4.46 -5.22 -0.62
C PRO A 68 3.60 -4.74 0.55
N GLU A 69 3.47 -5.58 1.59
CA GLU A 69 2.73 -5.27 2.79
C GLU A 69 3.22 -3.95 3.43
N ALA A 70 4.53 -3.90 3.71
CA ALA A 70 5.15 -2.74 4.33
C ALA A 70 5.17 -1.53 3.38
N PHE A 71 5.25 -1.75 2.06
CA PHE A 71 5.17 -0.70 1.06
C PHE A 71 3.79 -0.01 1.08
N VAL A 72 2.70 -0.80 1.05
CA VAL A 72 1.32 -0.30 1.15
C VAL A 72 1.10 0.37 2.50
N LYS A 73 1.50 -0.28 3.59
CA LYS A 73 1.39 0.27 4.94
C LYS A 73 2.09 1.62 5.08
N LYS A 74 3.25 1.80 4.42
CA LYS A 74 3.99 3.06 4.44
C LYS A 74 3.28 4.17 3.65
N SER A 75 2.62 3.85 2.54
CA SER A 75 1.75 4.79 1.83
C SER A 75 0.59 5.27 2.71
N VAL A 76 -0.07 4.35 3.43
CA VAL A 76 -1.14 4.68 4.38
C VAL A 76 -0.61 5.53 5.55
N GLN A 77 0.57 5.18 6.08
CA GLN A 77 1.23 5.96 7.13
C GLN A 77 1.49 7.41 6.74
N GLY A 78 1.76 7.69 5.46
CA GLY A 78 1.96 9.04 4.95
C GLY A 78 0.70 9.91 5.05
N MET A 79 -0.48 9.31 5.17
CA MET A 79 -1.77 10.00 5.24
C MET A 79 -2.29 10.18 6.67
N ILE A 80 -1.55 9.70 7.69
CA ILE A 80 -1.96 9.74 9.10
C ILE A 80 -1.01 10.63 9.92
N PRO A 81 -1.52 11.50 10.82
CA PRO A 81 -0.69 12.34 11.68
C PRO A 81 0.01 11.54 12.79
N LYS A 82 1.14 10.90 12.43
CA LYS A 82 1.90 9.97 13.28
C LYS A 82 2.52 10.54 14.56
N ARG A 83 2.59 11.87 14.71
CA ARG A 83 3.12 12.54 15.91
C ARG A 83 2.10 12.61 17.05
N THR A 84 0.83 12.34 16.76
CA THR A 84 -0.27 12.41 17.74
C THR A 84 -0.59 11.03 18.30
N ALA A 85 -1.07 10.95 19.55
CA ALA A 85 -1.53 9.70 20.15
C ALA A 85 -2.66 9.05 19.34
N ARG A 86 -3.61 9.88 18.84
CA ARG A 86 -4.70 9.43 17.96
C ARG A 86 -4.18 8.79 16.68
N GLY A 87 -3.22 9.42 16.01
CA GLY A 87 -2.62 8.89 14.79
C GLY A 87 -1.84 7.59 15.03
N MET A 88 -1.10 7.49 16.14
CA MET A 88 -0.42 6.25 16.51
C MET A 88 -1.41 5.11 16.82
N ALA A 89 -2.55 5.41 17.46
CA ALA A 89 -3.61 4.43 17.65
C ALA A 89 -4.20 3.97 16.32
N ALA A 90 -4.49 4.89 15.40
CA ALA A 90 -4.99 4.56 14.05
C ALA A 90 -4.00 3.66 13.29
N LEU A 91 -2.69 3.91 13.38
CA LEU A 91 -1.67 3.07 12.72
C LEU A 91 -1.63 1.64 13.24
N LYS A 92 -1.94 1.42 14.52
CA LYS A 92 -2.01 0.08 15.12
C LYS A 92 -3.21 -0.72 14.60
N ARG A 93 -4.29 -0.04 14.24
CA ARG A 93 -5.52 -0.63 13.66
C ARG A 93 -5.35 -1.10 12.21
N ILE A 94 -4.32 -0.61 11.51
CA ILE A 94 -4.09 -0.92 10.10
C ILE A 94 -3.15 -2.12 9.97
N ARG A 95 -3.69 -3.18 9.37
CA ARG A 95 -2.95 -4.38 9.01
C ARG A 95 -2.99 -4.56 7.49
N CYS A 96 -1.86 -4.95 6.92
CA CYS A 96 -1.73 -5.22 5.50
C CYS A 96 -1.30 -6.68 5.37
N TYR A 97 -1.67 -7.36 4.29
CA TYR A 97 -1.29 -8.74 4.04
C TYR A 97 -0.96 -8.96 2.57
N ILE A 98 -0.01 -9.85 2.32
CA ILE A 98 0.27 -10.39 0.99
C ILE A 98 -0.68 -11.56 0.78
N GLY A 99 -1.40 -11.56 -0.34
CA GLY A 99 -2.50 -12.49 -0.58
C GLY A 99 -3.64 -12.35 0.43
N THR A 100 -4.48 -13.38 0.49
CA THR A 100 -5.60 -13.46 1.43
C THR A 100 -5.29 -14.55 2.47
N PRO A 101 -5.06 -14.19 3.75
CA PRO A 101 -4.90 -15.16 4.83
C PRO A 101 -6.12 -16.08 4.95
N ALA A 102 -5.92 -17.32 5.37
CA ALA A 102 -6.99 -18.32 5.50
C ALA A 102 -8.17 -17.82 6.36
N GLN A 103 -7.89 -16.99 7.38
CA GLN A 103 -8.88 -16.41 8.27
C GLN A 103 -9.87 -15.46 7.57
N PHE A 104 -9.49 -14.88 6.43
CA PHE A 104 -10.29 -13.88 5.70
C PHE A 104 -10.91 -14.42 4.41
N ARG A 105 -10.70 -15.69 4.08
CA ARG A 105 -11.12 -16.27 2.79
C ARG A 105 -12.64 -16.32 2.62
N ASP A 106 -13.35 -16.56 3.72
CA ASP A 106 -14.82 -16.67 3.75
C ASP A 106 -15.50 -15.39 4.26
N GLN A 107 -14.72 -14.35 4.58
CA GLN A 107 -15.26 -13.08 5.05
C GLN A 107 -15.56 -12.15 3.87
N LYS A 108 -16.59 -11.31 4.02
CA LYS A 108 -16.92 -10.29 3.02
C LYS A 108 -15.78 -9.28 2.91
N THR A 109 -15.12 -9.27 1.76
CA THR A 109 -14.17 -8.23 1.39
C THR A 109 -14.92 -7.05 0.78
N VAL A 110 -14.47 -5.84 1.12
CA VAL A 110 -14.99 -4.60 0.54
C VAL A 110 -14.04 -4.16 -0.56
N SER A 111 -14.56 -3.97 -1.77
CA SER A 111 -13.85 -3.25 -2.83
C SER A 111 -14.22 -1.77 -2.76
N VAL A 112 -13.25 -0.90 -3.03
CA VAL A 112 -13.48 0.55 -3.04
C VAL A 112 -13.71 0.98 -4.49
N GLU A 113 -14.97 1.13 -4.88
CA GLU A 113 -15.40 1.42 -6.26
C GLU A 113 -14.62 2.59 -6.91
N HIS A 114 -14.56 3.76 -6.24
CA HIS A 114 -13.86 4.94 -6.78
C HIS A 114 -12.32 4.79 -6.85
N ALA A 115 -11.76 3.80 -6.17
CA ALA A 115 -10.34 3.50 -6.20
C ALA A 115 -9.99 2.50 -7.32
N ASN A 116 -10.97 1.85 -7.95
CA ASN A 116 -10.72 0.87 -8.99
C ASN A 116 -10.13 1.52 -10.25
N ILE A 117 -9.20 0.82 -10.88
CA ILE A 117 -8.54 1.29 -12.10
C ILE A 117 -9.50 1.45 -13.28
N SER A 118 -10.60 0.70 -13.33
CA SER A 118 -11.60 0.77 -14.41
C SER A 118 -12.23 2.16 -14.54
N HIS A 119 -12.31 2.92 -13.43
CA HIS A 119 -12.79 4.30 -13.44
C HIS A 119 -11.72 5.34 -13.78
N SER A 120 -10.49 4.90 -13.99
CA SER A 120 -9.35 5.76 -14.24
C SER A 120 -8.96 5.62 -15.70
N GLY A 121 -9.12 6.68 -16.49
CA GLY A 121 -8.69 6.73 -17.90
C GLY A 121 -7.16 6.68 -18.09
N ALA A 122 -6.42 6.10 -17.14
CA ALA A 122 -4.98 5.95 -17.19
C ALA A 122 -4.62 4.74 -18.06
N GLY A 123 -3.96 4.99 -19.20
CA GLY A 123 -3.60 3.93 -20.14
C GLY A 123 -2.48 2.98 -19.66
N GLU A 124 -1.64 3.42 -18.72
CA GLU A 124 -0.54 2.61 -18.19
C GLU A 124 -0.55 2.58 -16.66
N TYR A 125 -0.20 1.42 -16.13
CA TYR A 125 -0.07 1.20 -14.70
C TYR A 125 0.97 0.13 -14.37
N VAL A 126 1.42 0.14 -13.12
CA VAL A 126 2.39 -0.81 -12.56
C VAL A 126 1.82 -1.36 -11.26
N THR A 127 1.94 -2.67 -11.05
CA THR A 127 1.53 -3.27 -9.78
C THR A 127 2.60 -3.10 -8.71
N VAL A 128 2.19 -3.07 -7.45
CA VAL A 128 3.12 -3.06 -6.31
C VAL A 128 4.02 -4.29 -6.34
N ALA A 129 3.50 -5.46 -6.74
CA ALA A 129 4.30 -6.67 -6.95
C ALA A 129 5.50 -6.44 -7.88
N GLN A 130 5.29 -5.81 -9.03
CA GLN A 130 6.34 -5.55 -10.00
C GLN A 130 7.42 -4.62 -9.42
N ILE A 131 7.01 -3.55 -8.73
CA ILE A 131 7.94 -2.62 -8.09
C ILE A 131 8.76 -3.34 -7.01
N CYS A 132 8.09 -4.07 -6.13
CA CYS A 132 8.72 -4.79 -5.03
C CYS A 132 9.69 -5.87 -5.52
N ARG A 133 9.33 -6.63 -6.58
CA ARG A 133 10.23 -7.62 -7.21
C ARG A 133 11.50 -6.96 -7.74
N LEU A 134 11.38 -5.85 -8.45
CA LEU A 134 12.54 -5.10 -8.96
C LEU A 134 13.43 -4.53 -7.85
N GLN A 135 12.86 -4.26 -6.66
CA GLN A 135 13.60 -3.82 -5.50
C GLN A 135 14.26 -4.96 -4.70
N GLY A 136 14.02 -6.23 -5.07
CA GLY A 136 14.58 -7.42 -4.43
C GLY A 136 13.74 -7.93 -3.27
N SER A 137 12.42 -8.02 -3.45
CA SER A 137 11.50 -8.64 -2.48
C SER A 137 11.58 -10.17 -2.51
N THR A 138 11.80 -10.81 -1.36
CA THR A 138 11.97 -12.27 -1.25
C THR A 138 10.65 -13.04 -1.08
N ARG A 139 9.58 -12.36 -0.59
CA ARG A 139 8.29 -13.01 -0.31
C ARG A 139 7.39 -13.21 -1.53
N LEU A 140 7.68 -12.51 -2.62
CA LEU A 140 6.99 -12.68 -3.90
C LEU A 140 7.76 -13.69 -4.75
N LYS A 141 7.58 -14.98 -4.44
CA LYS A 141 8.02 -16.06 -5.34
C LYS A 141 7.20 -16.06 -6.63
#